data_AF-A0A1F9KNE2-F1
#
_entry.id   AF-A0A1F9KNE2-F1
#
_cell.length_a   1.000
_cell.length_b   1.000
_cell.length_c   1.000
_cell.angle_alpha   90.00
_cell.angle_beta   90.00
_cell.angle_gamma   90.00
#
_symmetry.space_group_name_H-M   'P 1'
#
loop_
_entity.id
_entity.type
_entity.pdbx_description
1 polymer ?
#
loop_
_entity_poly.entity_id
_entity_poly.type
_entity_poly.pdbx_seq_one_letter_code
_entity_poly.pdbx_strand_id
1 'polypeptide(L)' 'MKTAIQAELPNELVAEARAFVEQGWVGDFDELLAEALRRYLESHSTRLAESFIQADVAWGLRGRE' A
#
# COMPACT_ATOMS: atom_id res chain seq x y z
N MET A 1 11.23 -1.86 15.51
CA MET A 1 11.11 -0.48 16.04
C MET A 1 9.87 0.15 15.45
N LYS A 2 9.14 0.96 16.23
CA LYS A 2 8.01 1.76 15.74
C LYS A 2 8.43 3.23 15.71
N THR A 3 7.98 3.98 14.70
CA THR A 3 8.20 5.42 14.58
C THR A 3 6.85 6.11 14.64
N ALA A 4 6.69 7.07 15.55
CA ALA A 4 5.48 7.89 15.59
C ALA A 4 5.54 8.92 14.45
N ILE A 5 4.43 9.10 13.77
CA ILE A 5 4.25 10.11 12.71
C ILE A 5 3.05 10.99 13.05
N GLN A 6 3.07 12.23 12.58
CA GLN A 6 1.91 13.12 12.61
C GLN A 6 1.42 13.32 11.18
N ALA A 7 0.13 13.11 10.95
CA ALA A 7 -0.51 13.29 9.66
C ALA A 7 -1.89 13.91 9.85
N GLU A 8 -2.27 14.79 8.93
CA GLU A 8 -3.63 15.31 8.85
C GLU A 8 -4.43 14.42 7.89
N LEU A 9 -5.59 13.95 8.36
CA LEU A 9 -6.48 13.07 7.61
C LEU A 9 -7.88 13.68 7.56
N PRO A 10 -8.64 13.48 6.47
CA PRO A 10 -10.03 13.88 6.42
C PRO A 10 -10.82 13.25 7.58
N ASN A 11 -11.67 14.05 8.23
CA ASN A 11 -12.46 13.59 9.39
C ASN A 11 -13.32 12.37 9.06
N GLU A 12 -13.91 12.34 7.87
CA GLU A 12 -14.74 11.23 7.38
C GLU A 12 -13.94 9.92 7.30
N LEU A 13 -12.70 10.00 6.79
CA LEU A 13 -11.80 8.85 6.70
C LEU A 13 -11.40 8.34 8.08
N VAL A 14 -11.13 9.24 9.02
CA VAL A 14 -10.85 8.87 10.41
C VAL A 14 -12.05 8.19 11.06
N ALA A 15 -13.26 8.70 10.83
CA ALA A 15 -14.49 8.11 11.36
C ALA A 15 -14.71 6.68 10.83
N GLU A 16 -14.51 6.46 9.53
CA GLU A 16 -14.61 5.14 8.92
C GLU A 16 -13.56 4.17 9.49
N ALA A 17 -12.31 4.60 9.56
CA ALA A 17 -11.23 3.78 10.11
C ALA A 17 -11.48 3.42 11.60
N ARG A 18 -12.07 4.32 12.39
CA ARG A 18 -12.48 4.01 13.77
C ARG A 18 -13.61 2.99 13.83
N ALA A 19 -14.61 3.11 12.96
CA ALA A 19 -15.70 2.14 12.90
C ALA A 19 -15.19 0.71 12.61
N PHE A 20 -14.16 0.57 11.79
CA PHE A 20 -13.51 -0.72 11.52
C PHE A 20 -12.86 -1.33 12.77
N VAL A 21 -12.21 -0.52 13.59
CA VAL A 21 -11.62 -0.95 14.87
C VAL A 21 -12.73 -1.32 15.86
N GLU A 22 -13.77 -0.49 15.99
CA GLU A 22 -14.89 -0.73 16.91
C GLU A 22 -15.66 -2.02 16.58
N GLN A 23 -15.77 -2.35 15.29
CA GLN A 23 -16.40 -3.58 14.82
C GLN A 23 -15.48 -4.81 14.93
N GLY A 24 -14.21 -4.63 15.32
CA GLY A 24 -13.26 -5.73 15.51
C GLY A 24 -12.67 -6.29 14.22
N TRP A 25 -12.79 -5.57 13.09
CA TRP A 25 -12.15 -5.98 11.83
C TRP A 25 -10.63 -5.80 11.86
N VAL A 26 -10.14 -4.88 12.70
CA VAL A 26 -8.71 -4.57 12.86
C VAL A 26 -8.44 -4.36 14.35
N GLY A 27 -7.24 -4.72 14.82
CA GLY A 27 -6.92 -4.68 16.25
C GLY A 27 -6.89 -3.27 16.82
N ASP A 28 -6.23 -2.35 16.12
CA ASP A 28 -6.17 -0.94 16.48
C ASP A 28 -5.96 -0.03 15.27
N PHE A 29 -6.05 1.29 15.52
CA PHE A 29 -5.95 2.31 14.48
C PHE A 29 -4.54 2.42 13.89
N ASP A 30 -3.50 2.17 14.68
CA ASP A 30 -2.10 2.23 14.23
C ASP A 30 -1.79 1.06 13.29
N GLU A 31 -2.31 -0.14 13.60
CA GLU A 31 -2.21 -1.33 12.78
C GLU A 31 -2.92 -1.12 11.44
N LEU A 32 -4.13 -0.56 11.45
CA LEU A 32 -4.87 -0.19 10.25
C LEU A 32 -4.06 0.75 9.37
N LEU A 33 -3.51 1.83 9.94
CA LEU A 33 -2.70 2.80 9.18
C LEU A 33 -1.41 2.17 8.64
N ALA A 34 -0.72 1.36 9.44
CA ALA A 34 0.50 0.68 9.02
C ALA A 34 0.25 -0.30 7.87
N GLU A 35 -0.85 -1.05 7.93
CA GLU A 35 -1.26 -1.97 6.86
C GLU A 35 -1.68 -1.23 5.60
N ALA A 36 -2.46 -0.15 5.71
CA ALA A 36 -2.84 0.69 4.58
C ALA A 36 -1.61 1.27 3.86
N LEU A 37 -0.66 1.81 4.62
CA LEU A 37 0.59 2.36 4.08
C LEU A 37 1.42 1.27 3.39
N ARG A 38 1.54 0.09 4.01
CA ARG A 38 2.25 -1.06 3.42
C ARG A 38 1.63 -1.47 2.08
N ARG A 39 0.31 -1.70 2.04
CA ARG A 39 -0.40 -2.08 0.82
C ARG A 39 -0.24 -1.05 -0.29
N TYR A 40 -0.26 0.24 0.06
CA TYR A 40 -0.05 1.30 -0.91
C TYR A 40 1.35 1.22 -1.54
N LEU A 41 2.39 1.10 -0.70
CA LEU A 41 3.77 0.99 -1.16
C LEU A 41 4.02 -0.28 -1.99
N GLU A 42 3.42 -1.40 -1.60
CA GLU A 42 3.54 -2.67 -2.33
C GLU A 42 2.88 -2.58 -3.72
N SER A 43 1.67 -2.03 -3.80
CA SER A 43 0.93 -1.89 -5.06
C SER A 43 1.50 -0.83 -6.01
N HIS A 44 2.24 0.15 -5.48
CA HIS A 44 2.88 1.23 -6.25
C HIS A 44 4.39 1.10 -6.32
N SER A 45 4.93 -0.10 -6.06
CA SER A 45 6.37 -0.35 -6.13
C SER A 45 6.87 -0.06 -7.54
N THR A 46 7.60 1.05 -7.69
CA THR A 46 8.27 1.45 -8.93
C THR A 46 9.24 0.38 -9.41
N ARG A 47 9.85 -0.38 -8.49
CA ARG A 47 10.68 -1.55 -8.82
C ARG A 47 9.87 -2.66 -9.48
N LEU A 48 8.63 -2.91 -9.04
CA LEU A 48 7.75 -3.88 -9.68
C LEU A 48 7.32 -3.39 -11.07
N ALA A 49 6.94 -2.12 -11.19
CA ALA A 49 6.63 -1.51 -12.48
C ALA A 49 7.83 -1.56 -13.45
N GLU A 50 9.04 -1.27 -12.97
CA GLU A 50 10.27 -1.36 -13.73
C GLU A 50 10.57 -2.80 -14.18
N SER A 51 10.30 -3.79 -13.32
CA SER A 51 10.48 -5.20 -13.69
C SER A 51 9.55 -5.64 -14.81
N PHE A 52 8.30 -5.15 -14.84
CA PHE A 52 7.38 -5.40 -15.95
C PHE A 52 7.85 -4.73 -17.25
N ILE A 53 8.31 -3.47 -17.17
CA ILE A 53 8.89 -2.78 -18.33
C ILE A 53 10.09 -3.55 -18.89
N GLN A 54 11.00 -4.01 -18.02
CA GLN A 54 12.17 -4.78 -18.44
C GLN A 54 11.78 -6.14 -19.06
N ALA A 55 10.76 -6.80 -18.52
CA ALA A 55 10.24 -8.05 -19.07
C ALA A 55 9.65 -7.84 -20.48
N ASP A 56 8.88 -6.77 -20.69
CA ASP A 56 8.32 -6.41 -21.99
C ASP A 56 9.40 -6.08 -23.01
N VAL A 57 10.46 -5.35 -22.60
CA VAL A 57 11.63 -5.06 -23.45
C VAL A 57 12.35 -6.37 -23.81
N ALA A 58 12.60 -7.24 -22.82
CA ALA A 58 13.25 -8.52 -23.05
C ALA A 58 12.45 -9.40 -24.02
N TRP A 59 11.12 -9.43 -23.88
CA TRP A 59 10.22 -10.10 -24.80
C TRP A 59 10.27 -9.48 -26.20
N GLY A 60 10.20 -8.15 -26.33
CA GLY A 60 10.28 -7.48 -27.64
C GLY A 60 11.60 -7.71 -28.37
N LEU A 61 12.70 -7.89 -27.63
CA LEU A 61 14.03 -8.16 -28.16
C LEU A 61 14.28 -9.63 -28.50
N ARG A 62 13.64 -10.57 -27.78
CA ARG A 62 13.96 -12.02 -27.87
C ARG A 62 12.78 -12.91 -28.28
N GLY A 63 11.56 -12.41 -28.26
CA GLY A 63 10.31 -13.14 -28.45
C GLY A 63 9.83 -13.22 -29.90
N ARG A 64 10.72 -13.00 -30.88
CA ARG A 64 10.42 -13.28 -32.30
C ARG A 64 10.89 -14.68 -32.65
N GLU A 65 10.15 -15.68 -32.19
CA GLU A 65 10.09 -17.03 -32.79
C GLU A 65 8.63 -17.46 -32.87
#